data_AF-A0A6A4F6D0-F1
#
_entry.id   AF-A0A6A4F6D0-F1
#
_cell.length_a   1.000
_cell.length_b   1.000
_cell.length_c   1.000
_cell.angle_alpha   90.00
_cell.angle_beta   90.00
_cell.angle_gamma   90.00
#
_symmetry.space_group_name_H-M   'P 1'
#
loop_
_entity.id
_entity.type
_entity.pdbx_description
1 polymer ?
#
loop_
_entity_poly.entity_id
_entity_poly.type
_entity_poly.pdbx_seq_one_letter_code
_entity_poly.pdbx_strand_id
1 'polypeptide(L)'
;MIRYLRNPTADTLAKLTRPTRDAITRYNLDGDLLTYAIDTFDTPRVVIPADDDLRARLVHEYHNAPAGGHLGREKTFAALSRDFFWPRMYKWIRKWGRSFEICQRVKSPASKQAPLRPLPIAMSAWRSVSMDFIFGLPRDAEGRTGVLGFQDGPSCSSRSRSDG
;
A
#
# COMPACT_ATOMS: atom_id res chain seq x y z
N MET A 1 35.15 -0.45 2.26
CA MET A 1 34.37 -1.65 2.62
C MET A 1 34.32 -2.65 1.46
N ILE A 2 33.62 -2.36 0.35
CA ILE A 2 33.54 -3.28 -0.81
C ILE A 2 34.93 -3.74 -1.30
N ARG A 3 35.92 -2.82 -1.37
CA ARG A 3 37.30 -3.17 -1.72
C ARG A 3 37.95 -4.22 -0.80
N TYR A 4 37.65 -4.17 0.50
CA TYR A 4 38.13 -5.16 1.47
C TYR A 4 37.41 -6.49 1.28
N LEU A 5 36.08 -6.47 1.09
CA LEU A 5 35.29 -7.69 0.90
C LEU A 5 35.69 -8.44 -0.39
N ARG A 6 36.10 -7.73 -1.44
CA ARG A 6 36.64 -8.35 -2.67
C ARG A 6 38.07 -8.88 -2.51
N ASN A 7 38.89 -8.24 -1.69
CA ASN A 7 40.29 -8.61 -1.51
C ASN A 7 40.77 -8.30 -0.08
N PRO A 8 40.51 -9.19 0.89
CA PRO A 8 40.78 -8.94 2.30
C PRO A 8 42.28 -8.98 2.58
N THR A 9 42.85 -7.80 2.79
CA THR A 9 44.29 -7.59 3.04
C THR A 9 44.50 -6.54 4.13
N ALA A 10 45.67 -6.53 4.75
CA ALA A 10 45.99 -5.55 5.81
C ALA A 10 45.84 -4.09 5.33
N ASP A 11 46.24 -3.79 4.09
CA ASP A 11 46.08 -2.47 3.48
C ASP A 11 44.62 -2.08 3.27
N THR A 12 43.78 -2.99 2.76
CA THR A 12 42.35 -2.71 2.56
C THR A 12 41.61 -2.61 3.89
N LEU A 13 42.05 -3.31 4.93
CA LEU A 13 41.53 -3.23 6.30
C LEU A 13 41.92 -1.90 7.00
N ALA A 14 43.14 -1.42 6.77
CA ALA A 14 43.63 -0.14 7.29
C ALA A 14 42.81 1.04 6.76
N LYS A 15 42.28 0.94 5.54
CA LYS A 15 41.43 1.94 4.89
C LYS A 15 39.98 1.97 5.43
N LEU A 16 39.58 1.04 6.31
CA LEU A 16 38.26 1.06 6.95
C LEU A 16 38.27 1.93 8.21
N THR A 17 37.16 2.63 8.45
CA THR A 17 36.92 3.29 9.73
C THR A 17 36.78 2.26 10.85
N ARG A 18 37.14 2.62 12.09
CA ARG A 18 37.04 1.72 13.25
C ARG A 18 35.64 1.09 13.41
N PRO A 19 34.52 1.85 13.36
CA PRO A 19 33.19 1.24 13.45
C PRO A 19 32.87 0.28 12.30
N THR A 20 33.36 0.58 11.09
CA THR A 20 33.20 -0.31 9.93
C THR A 20 34.01 -1.59 10.09
N ARG A 21 35.21 -1.50 10.69
CA ARG A 21 36.07 -2.65 10.96
C ARG A 21 35.43 -3.58 11.99
N ASP A 22 34.89 -3.02 13.07
CA ASP A 22 34.26 -3.79 14.15
C ASP A 22 33.00 -4.54 13.67
N ALA A 23 32.29 -3.98 12.69
CA ALA A 23 31.09 -4.58 12.11
C ALA A 23 31.34 -5.34 10.79
N ILE A 24 32.59 -5.43 10.30
CA ILE A 24 32.87 -5.92 8.94
C ILE A 24 32.42 -7.36 8.73
N THR A 25 32.44 -8.18 9.79
CA THR A 25 32.02 -9.59 9.78
C THR A 25 30.53 -9.76 9.52
N ARG A 26 29.74 -8.70 9.70
CA ARG A 26 28.29 -8.69 9.41
C ARG A 26 27.98 -8.36 7.97
N TYR A 27 28.99 -7.96 7.18
CA TYR A 27 28.82 -7.65 5.77
C TYR A 27 29.42 -8.74 4.91
N ASN A 28 28.70 -9.14 3.86
CA ASN A 28 29.19 -10.05 2.85
C ASN A 28 28.94 -9.48 1.46
N LEU A 29 29.69 -9.97 0.48
CA LEU A 29 29.49 -9.62 -0.93
C LEU A 29 29.04 -10.89 -1.67
N ASP A 30 27.81 -10.84 -2.18
CA ASP A 30 27.22 -11.88 -3.02
C ASP A 30 27.18 -11.37 -4.47
N GLY A 31 28.17 -11.77 -5.26
CA GLY A 31 28.42 -11.19 -6.58
C GLY A 31 28.73 -9.70 -6.50
N ASP A 32 27.82 -8.86 -6.99
CA ASP A 32 27.90 -7.40 -6.91
C ASP A 32 27.03 -6.81 -5.79
N LEU A 33 26.29 -7.65 -5.05
CA LEU A 33 25.37 -7.22 -4.01
C LEU A 33 26.03 -7.26 -2.64
N LEU A 34 26.00 -6.13 -1.94
CA LEU A 34 26.43 -6.07 -0.55
C LEU A 34 25.27 -6.52 0.33
N THR A 35 25.50 -7.52 1.19
CA THR A 35 24.51 -8.03 2.13
C THR A 35 24.95 -7.81 3.58
N TYR A 36 23.97 -7.76 4.48
CA TYR A 36 24.16 -7.57 5.93
C TYR A 36 23.37 -8.63 6.71
N ALA A 37 24.06 -9.35 7.60
CA ALA A 37 23.45 -10.32 8.52
C ALA A 37 24.03 -10.12 9.93
N ILE A 38 23.20 -10.25 10.97
CA ILE A 38 23.65 -10.09 12.36
C ILE A 38 24.50 -11.28 12.79
N ASP A 39 24.10 -12.47 12.38
CA ASP A 39 24.75 -13.75 12.64
C ASP A 39 24.52 -14.71 11.45
N THR A 40 24.90 -15.96 11.60
CA THR A 40 24.80 -16.99 10.56
C THR A 40 23.38 -17.54 10.34
N PHE A 41 22.45 -17.27 11.26
CA PHE A 41 21.06 -17.73 11.20
C PHE A 41 20.11 -16.62 10.71
N ASP A 42 20.53 -15.36 10.79
CA ASP A 42 19.81 -14.21 10.26
C ASP A 42 19.78 -14.23 8.72
N THR A 43 18.61 -13.98 8.16
CA THR A 43 18.45 -13.87 6.70
C THR A 43 19.27 -12.67 6.19
N PRO A 44 20.17 -12.86 5.21
CA PRO A 44 20.96 -11.77 4.66
C PRO A 44 20.07 -10.70 4.05
N ARG A 45 20.29 -9.44 4.45
CA ARG A 45 19.57 -8.28 3.95
C ARG A 45 20.40 -7.51 2.94
N VAL A 46 19.80 -7.04 1.87
CA VAL A 46 20.47 -6.25 0.85
C VAL A 46 20.79 -4.86 1.39
N VAL A 47 22.06 -4.44 1.28
CA VAL A 47 22.50 -3.13 1.75
C VAL A 47 22.21 -2.07 0.70
N ILE A 48 21.38 -1.11 1.06
CA ILE A 48 21.01 0.00 0.18
C ILE A 48 22.02 1.15 0.31
N PRO A 49 22.61 1.62 -0.82
CA PRO A 49 23.58 2.71 -0.81
C PRO A 49 22.99 4.01 -0.26
N ALA A 50 23.85 4.99 0.01
CA ALA A 50 23.46 6.32 0.47
C ALA A 50 22.86 7.18 -0.65
N ASP A 51 21.86 6.62 -1.33
CA ASP A 51 21.05 7.25 -2.36
C ASP A 51 19.65 7.50 -1.77
N ASP A 52 19.34 8.77 -1.53
CA ASP A 52 18.09 9.16 -0.90
C ASP A 52 16.87 8.94 -1.82
N ASP A 53 17.04 8.98 -3.15
CA ASP A 53 15.96 8.73 -4.11
C ASP A 53 15.61 7.25 -4.17
N LEU A 54 16.62 6.38 -4.20
CA LEU A 54 16.42 4.93 -4.14
C LEU A 54 15.74 4.53 -2.83
N ARG A 55 16.22 5.05 -1.69
CA ARG A 55 15.60 4.81 -0.38
C ARG A 55 14.17 5.32 -0.33
N ALA A 56 13.91 6.52 -0.87
CA ALA A 56 12.57 7.09 -0.93
C ALA A 56 11.61 6.21 -1.73
N ARG A 57 12.04 5.71 -2.89
CA ARG A 57 11.23 4.81 -3.75
C ARG A 57 10.87 3.51 -3.01
N LEU A 58 11.85 2.86 -2.40
CA LEU A 58 11.64 1.64 -1.60
C LEU A 58 10.64 1.89 -0.47
N VAL A 59 10.82 2.98 0.28
CA VAL A 59 9.92 3.28 1.41
C VAL A 59 8.52 3.64 0.91
N HIS A 60 8.39 4.33 -0.23
CA HIS A 60 7.10 4.63 -0.84
C HIS A 60 6.34 3.38 -1.28
N GLU A 61 7.02 2.43 -1.92
CA GLU A 61 6.45 1.16 -2.37
C GLU A 61 5.91 0.35 -1.18
N TYR A 62 6.72 0.21 -0.12
CA TYR A 62 6.34 -0.53 1.09
C TYR A 62 5.36 0.24 1.99
N HIS A 63 5.18 1.54 1.80
CA HIS A 63 4.20 2.35 2.51
C HIS A 63 2.79 2.23 1.92
N ASN A 64 2.66 2.00 0.62
CA ASN A 64 1.38 1.94 -0.08
C ASN A 64 0.70 0.55 -0.02
N ALA A 65 1.26 -0.40 0.72
CA ALA A 65 0.67 -1.73 0.86
C ALA A 65 -0.74 -1.64 1.50
N PRO A 66 -1.74 -2.42 1.04
CA PRO A 66 -3.17 -2.20 1.35
C PRO A 66 -3.60 -2.40 2.82
N ALA A 67 -2.67 -2.67 3.74
CA ALA A 67 -2.98 -3.21 5.07
C ALA A 67 -2.89 -2.16 6.21
N GLY A 68 -3.95 -1.38 6.38
CA GLY A 68 -4.41 -0.91 7.70
C GLY A 68 -3.87 0.42 8.21
N GLY A 69 -4.80 1.33 8.54
CA GLY A 69 -4.60 2.72 8.97
C GLY A 69 -3.63 2.97 10.12
N HIS A 70 -3.23 4.23 10.25
CA HIS A 70 -2.33 4.86 11.25
C HIS A 70 -0.99 4.19 11.58
N LEU A 71 -0.70 2.99 11.10
CA LEU A 71 0.51 2.20 11.41
C LEU A 71 1.62 2.38 10.35
N GLY A 72 1.64 3.52 9.66
CA GLY A 72 2.35 3.71 8.39
C GLY A 72 3.88 3.87 8.44
N ARG A 73 4.51 4.03 9.61
CA ARG A 73 5.98 4.14 9.73
C ARG A 73 6.62 2.88 10.29
N GLU A 74 6.05 2.36 11.37
CA GLU A 74 6.54 1.14 12.03
C GLU A 74 6.36 -0.09 11.14
N LYS A 75 5.21 -0.22 10.47
CA LYS A 75 4.99 -1.31 9.50
C LYS A 75 5.93 -1.22 8.32
N THR A 76 6.15 -0.02 7.78
CA THR A 76 7.07 0.17 6.65
C THR A 76 8.50 -0.17 7.04
N PHE A 77 8.95 0.24 8.23
CA PHE A 77 10.25 -0.21 8.75
C PHE A 77 10.30 -1.73 8.91
N ALA A 78 9.30 -2.34 9.56
CA ALA A 78 9.27 -3.77 9.82
C ALA A 78 9.19 -4.62 8.54
N ALA A 79 8.58 -4.10 7.48
CA ALA A 79 8.52 -4.75 6.19
C ALA A 79 9.84 -4.60 5.43
N LEU A 80 10.41 -3.39 5.35
CA LEU A 80 11.70 -3.15 4.70
C LEU A 80 12.84 -3.88 5.40
N SER A 81 12.82 -3.95 6.73
CA SER A 81 13.89 -4.59 7.51
C SER A 81 13.97 -6.10 7.37
N ARG A 82 13.05 -6.72 6.62
CA ARG A 82 13.14 -8.14 6.27
C ARG A 82 14.14 -8.37 5.15
N ASP A 83 14.12 -7.50 4.15
CA ASP A 83 14.85 -7.70 2.90
C ASP A 83 16.01 -6.71 2.74
N PHE A 84 15.93 -5.54 3.38
CA PHE A 84 16.85 -4.43 3.19
C PHE A 84 17.49 -3.93 4.48
N PHE A 85 18.69 -3.38 4.34
CA PHE A 85 19.41 -2.75 5.42
C PHE A 85 20.13 -1.48 4.96
N TRP A 86 20.14 -0.46 5.80
CA TRP A 86 21.15 0.59 5.75
C TRP A 86 21.41 1.16 7.13
N PRO A 87 22.61 1.73 7.38
CA PRO A 87 22.92 2.33 8.67
C PRO A 87 21.88 3.41 9.04
N ARG A 88 21.37 3.32 10.28
CA ARG A 88 20.37 4.26 10.83
C ARG A 88 19.05 4.29 10.05
N MET A 89 18.66 3.16 9.43
CA MET A 89 17.42 3.02 8.65
C MET A 89 16.17 3.55 9.36
N TYR A 90 15.94 3.15 10.62
CA TYR A 90 14.79 3.62 11.39
C TYR A 90 14.77 5.15 11.55
N LYS A 91 15.93 5.75 11.86
CA LYS A 91 16.07 7.22 12.00
C LYS A 91 15.81 7.92 10.67
N TRP A 92 16.28 7.36 9.56
CA TRP A 92 16.06 7.89 8.22
C TRP A 92 14.57 7.86 7.86
N ILE A 93 13.90 6.71 8.03
CA ILE A 93 12.45 6.54 7.75
C ILE A 93 11.62 7.49 8.61
N ARG A 94 11.96 7.64 9.90
CA ARG A 94 11.28 8.60 10.79
C ARG A 94 11.42 10.05 10.32
N LYS A 95 12.57 10.45 9.79
CA LYS A 95 12.80 11.80 9.23
C LYS A 95 12.02 12.01 7.93
N TRP A 96 12.02 11.01 7.05
CA TRP A 96 11.33 11.04 5.76
C TRP A 96 9.81 11.01 5.92
N GLY A 97 9.33 10.41 7.01
CA GLY A 97 7.91 10.12 7.16
C GLY A 97 6.96 11.31 7.30
N ARG A 98 7.44 12.55 7.33
CA ARG A 98 6.60 13.75 7.17
C ARG A 98 6.01 13.86 5.75
N SER A 99 6.71 13.34 4.74
CA SER A 99 6.19 13.26 3.36
C SER A 99 5.01 12.28 3.25
N PHE A 100 4.95 11.23 4.08
CA PHE A 100 3.80 10.31 4.12
C PHE A 100 2.52 11.00 4.59
N GLU A 101 2.63 11.95 5.52
CA GLU A 101 1.46 12.68 6.03
C GLU A 101 0.82 13.54 4.92
N ILE A 102 1.63 14.12 4.04
CA ILE A 102 1.16 14.86 2.87
C ILE A 102 0.44 13.92 1.90
N CYS A 103 1.04 12.76 1.57
CA CYS A 103 0.42 11.76 0.71
C CYS A 103 -0.88 11.18 1.29
N GLN A 104 -0.95 10.97 2.62
CA GLN A 104 -2.16 10.52 3.30
C GLN A 104 -3.28 11.57 3.30
N ARG A 105 -2.93 12.85 3.30
CA ARG A 105 -3.92 13.95 3.25
C ARG A 105 -4.51 14.14 1.86
N VAL A 106 -3.75 13.82 0.81
CA VAL A 106 -4.19 13.88 -0.59
C VAL A 106 -5.00 12.64 -0.97
N LYS A 107 -4.68 11.47 -0.39
CA LYS A 107 -5.50 10.27 -0.54
C LYS A 107 -6.79 10.50 0.25
N SER A 108 -7.90 10.72 -0.45
CA SER A 108 -9.22 10.91 0.17
C SER A 108 -9.41 9.88 1.29
N PRO A 109 -9.79 10.27 2.51
CA PRO A 109 -10.10 9.30 3.54
C PRO A 109 -11.12 8.33 2.95
N ALA A 110 -10.91 7.02 3.15
CA ALA A 110 -11.93 6.03 2.82
C ALA A 110 -13.23 6.54 3.46
N SER A 111 -14.18 6.96 2.60
CA SER A 111 -15.41 7.60 3.03
C SER A 111 -16.01 6.71 4.12
N LYS A 112 -16.18 7.26 5.33
CA LYS A 112 -17.09 6.65 6.30
C LYS A 112 -18.47 6.79 5.65
N GLN A 113 -18.86 5.82 4.84
CA GLN A 113 -20.21 5.77 4.30
C GLN A 113 -21.15 5.86 5.50
N ALA A 114 -21.98 6.89 5.52
CA ALA A 114 -23.07 6.96 6.47
C ALA A 114 -23.89 5.66 6.36
N PRO A 115 -24.45 5.14 7.46
CA PRO A 115 -25.32 3.97 7.38
C PRO A 115 -26.38 4.20 6.29
N LEU A 116 -26.40 3.32 5.29
CA LEU A 116 -27.41 3.38 4.23
C LEU A 116 -28.78 3.23 4.90
N ARG A 117 -29.61 4.27 4.84
CA ARG A 117 -31.00 4.18 5.28
C ARG A 117 -31.78 3.49 4.18
N PRO A 118 -32.44 2.36 4.43
CA PRO A 118 -33.34 1.77 3.45
C PRO A 118 -34.43 2.79 3.09
N LEU A 119 -34.77 2.88 1.81
CA LEU A 119 -35.93 3.65 1.37
C LEU A 119 -37.20 3.05 2.00
N PRO A 120 -38.18 3.88 2.39
CA PRO A 120 -39.44 3.38 2.93
C PRO A 120 -40.09 2.41 1.92
N ILE A 121 -40.47 1.22 2.39
CA ILE A 121 -41.24 0.27 1.56
C ILE A 121 -42.58 0.91 1.23
N ALA A 122 -42.92 0.97 -0.05
CA ALA A 122 -44.19 1.54 -0.47
C ALA A 122 -45.35 0.61 -0.03
N MET A 123 -46.42 1.18 0.51
CA MET A 123 -47.61 0.41 0.93
C MET A 123 -48.50 0.00 -0.26
N SER A 124 -48.22 0.50 -1.46
CA SER A 124 -48.95 0.23 -2.70
C SER A 124 -48.01 0.37 -3.90
N ALA A 125 -48.30 -0.35 -5.00
CA ALA A 125 -47.57 -0.19 -6.26
C ALA A 125 -47.58 1.26 -6.76
N TRP A 126 -46.54 1.65 -7.50
CA TRP A 126 -46.35 2.96 -8.16
C TRP A 126 -46.15 4.18 -7.26
N ARG A 127 -45.94 4.00 -5.94
CA ARG A 127 -45.69 5.13 -5.02
C ARG A 127 -44.25 5.62 -4.99
N SER A 128 -43.30 4.83 -5.51
CA SER A 128 -41.89 5.20 -5.58
C SER A 128 -41.29 4.63 -6.86
N VAL A 129 -40.91 5.49 -7.80
CA VAL A 129 -40.25 5.09 -9.04
C VAL A 129 -38.81 5.61 -9.03
N SER A 130 -37.84 4.72 -9.22
CA SER A 130 -36.47 5.10 -9.53
C SER A 130 -36.25 5.13 -11.04
N MET A 131 -35.40 6.06 -11.48
CA MET A 131 -35.10 6.28 -12.89
C MET A 131 -33.58 6.28 -13.07
N ASP A 132 -33.08 5.42 -13.96
CA ASP A 132 -31.65 5.28 -14.24
C ASP A 132 -31.35 5.55 -15.72
N PHE A 133 -30.31 6.35 -15.96
CA PHE A 133 -29.80 6.61 -17.30
C PHE A 133 -28.50 5.83 -17.53
N ILE A 134 -28.49 5.02 -18.58
CA ILE A 134 -27.29 4.34 -19.06
C ILE A 134 -26.90 4.97 -20.39
N PHE A 135 -25.69 5.52 -20.48
CA PHE A 135 -25.14 6.12 -21.70
C PHE A 135 -23.86 5.40 -22.14
N GLY A 136 -23.48 5.56 -23.41
CA GLY A 136 -22.26 4.97 -23.97
C GLY A 136 -22.44 3.56 -24.53
N LEU A 137 -23.68 3.17 -24.81
CA LEU A 137 -23.97 1.91 -25.51
C LEU A 137 -23.65 2.05 -27.01
N PRO A 138 -23.31 0.94 -27.68
CA PRO A 138 -23.19 0.93 -29.15
C PRO A 138 -24.46 1.48 -29.79
N ARG A 139 -24.30 2.22 -30.88
CA ARG A 139 -25.44 2.77 -31.63
C ARG A 139 -26.32 1.64 -32.12
N ASP A 140 -27.61 1.73 -31.82
CA ASP A 140 -28.61 0.86 -32.44
C ASP A 140 -28.94 1.32 -33.87
N ALA A 141 -29.88 0.63 -34.53
CA ALA A 141 -30.29 0.91 -35.90
C ALA A 141 -30.84 2.34 -36.08
N GLU A 142 -31.35 2.96 -35.01
CA GLU A 142 -31.85 4.34 -35.00
C GLU A 142 -30.82 5.35 -34.46
N GLY A 143 -29.58 4.91 -34.20
CA GLY A 143 -28.48 5.75 -33.74
C GLY A 143 -28.53 6.13 -32.26
N ARG A 144 -29.39 5.51 -31.45
CA ARG A 144 -29.50 5.77 -30.00
C ARG A 144 -28.34 5.10 -29.26
N THR A 145 -27.80 5.77 -28.25
CA THR A 145 -26.61 5.33 -27.49
C THR A 145 -26.86 5.23 -25.99
N GLY A 146 -28.13 5.28 -25.58
CA GLY A 146 -28.50 5.25 -24.18
C GLY A 146 -29.88 4.66 -23.96
N VAL A 147 -30.06 4.13 -22.76
CA VAL A 147 -31.30 3.50 -22.30
C VAL A 147 -31.75 4.21 -21.02
N LEU A 148 -33.04 4.48 -20.95
CA LEU A 148 -33.71 5.00 -19.76
C LEU A 148 -34.54 3.88 -19.13
N GLY A 149 -34.20 3.48 -17.91
CA GLY A 149 -34.94 2.49 -17.15
C GLY A 149 -35.82 3.14 -16.08
N PHE A 150 -37.02 2.60 -15.89
CA PHE A 150 -37.90 2.92 -14.76
C PHE A 150 -38.09 1.66 -13.92
N GLN A 151 -37.94 1.77 -12.60
CA GLN A 151 -38.17 0.67 -11.66
C GLN A 151 -39.14 1.12 -10.57
N ASP A 152 -40.21 0.37 -10.36
CA ASP A 152 -41.11 0.56 -9.22
C ASP A 152 -40.50 -0.07 -7.96
N GLY A 153 -40.58 0.64 -6.85
CA GLY A 153 -40.07 0.19 -5.56
C GLY A 153 -40.86 -1.00 -5.01
N PRO A 154 -40.27 -1.80 -4.10
CA PRO A 154 -40.96 -2.94 -3.52
C PRO A 154 -42.23 -2.49 -2.77
N SER A 155 -43.37 -3.09 -3.12
CA SER A 155 -44.66 -2.86 -2.46
C SER A 155 -45.02 -4.03 -1.54
N CYS A 156 -45.51 -3.75 -0.33
CA CYS A 156 -46.04 -4.78 0.56
C CYS A 156 -47.44 -5.24 0.09
N SER A 157 -47.54 -6.41 -0.54
CA SER A 157 -48.84 -6.98 -0.92
C SER A 157 -49.44 -7.78 0.23
N SER A 158 -50.38 -7.21 0.98
CA SER A 158 -51.23 -8.00 1.88
C SER A 158 -52.22 -8.80 1.03
N ARG A 159 -51.92 -10.08 0.77
CA ARG A 159 -52.90 -11.03 0.22
C ARG A 159 -53.85 -11.40 1.36
N SER A 160 -55.06 -10.83 1.38
CA SER A 160 -56.15 -11.38 2.19
C SER A 160 -56.57 -12.71 1.57
N ARG A 161 -56.19 -13.83 2.21
CA ARG A 161 -56.88 -15.11 1.99
C ARG A 161 -58.23 -15.00 2.69
N SER A 162 -59.29 -14.98 1.91
CA SER A 162 -60.64 -15.28 2.40
C SER A 162 -60.77 -16.80 2.47
N ASP A 163 -60.61 -17.36 3.66
CA ASP A 163 -61.09 -18.72 3.94
C ASP A 163 -62.61 -18.62 4.17
N GLY A 164 -63.35 -19.43 3.41
CA GLY A 164 -64.78 -19.69 3.59
C GLY A 164 -65.01 -21.07 4.19
#